data_AF-A0A3M8QA96-F1
#
_entry.id   AF-A0A3M8QA96-F1
#
_cell.length_a   1.000
_cell.length_b   1.000
_cell.length_c   1.000
_cell.angle_alpha   90.00
_cell.angle_beta   90.00
_cell.angle_gamma   90.00
#
_symmetry.space_group_name_H-M   'P 1'
#
loop_
_entity.id
_entity.type
_entity.pdbx_description
1 polymer ?
#
loop_
_entity_poly.entity_id
_entity_poly.type
_entity_poly.pdbx_seq_one_letter_code
_entity_poly.pdbx_strand_id
1 'polypeptide(L)'
;MQYLSARQMWHDAFYSRSANDQLLEINRSNANLLRRKQVMNETQTRGPADNSSRVMHMAKAGRVQSEIAKLPEHLQAFGMYCWAPKEQDSLPTYKHHNEIANALAQEVKEKFPREYAYYTSRVSIVVLNVLKYEFERDKGRKPQNIDITLAGAMAMPKDKVRAQWGHIVKHIRGCIRDMQLATDSDKNLSIGILHLLKVWQTKTGAEATEKHSVIASLALKSFAHTDQSYLFSASEEREPVTHTKPLYTQEYLSWRVGVAQSNWKRDGWQDVFEQMTGVLNEWAESALATILNVKGLPT
;
A
#
# COMPACT_ATOMS: atom_id res chain seq x y z
N MET A 1 -20.40 1.86 19.82
CA MET A 1 -19.20 2.31 19.08
C MET A 1 -19.52 3.62 18.37
N GLN A 2 -18.78 4.68 18.70
CA GLN A 2 -18.72 5.92 17.93
C GLN A 2 -17.57 5.79 16.93
N TYR A 3 -17.72 6.36 15.73
CA TYR A 3 -16.60 6.43 14.79
C TYR A 3 -15.65 7.53 15.23
N LEU A 4 -14.34 7.27 15.21
CA LEU A 4 -13.34 8.24 15.63
C LEU A 4 -12.94 9.18 14.48
N SER A 5 -13.17 8.77 13.23
CA SER A 5 -12.89 9.60 12.05
C SER A 5 -13.66 9.15 10.80
N ALA A 6 -13.79 10.05 9.81
CA ALA A 6 -14.33 9.72 8.49
C ALA A 6 -13.51 8.65 7.74
N ARG A 7 -12.21 8.55 8.02
CA ARG A 7 -11.33 7.51 7.48
C ARG A 7 -11.71 6.13 8.01
N GLN A 8 -11.91 6.03 9.32
CA GLN A 8 -12.41 4.81 9.96
C GLN A 8 -13.80 4.44 9.43
N MET A 9 -14.68 5.43 9.23
CA MET A 9 -15.99 5.21 8.62
C MET A 9 -15.88 4.61 7.21
N TRP A 10 -14.97 5.13 6.38
CA TRP A 10 -14.72 4.59 5.05
C TRP A 10 -14.22 3.15 5.12
N HIS A 11 -13.20 2.88 5.94
CA HIS A 11 -12.63 1.55 6.12
C HIS A 11 -13.70 0.53 6.58
N ASP A 12 -14.41 0.84 7.67
CA ASP A 12 -15.39 -0.06 8.28
C ASP A 12 -16.63 -0.27 7.39
N ALA A 13 -16.91 0.67 6.48
CA ALA A 13 -17.97 0.52 5.50
C ALA A 13 -17.68 -0.61 4.50
N PHE A 14 -16.40 -0.91 4.20
CA PHE A 14 -16.03 -1.98 3.27
C PHE A 14 -15.43 -3.22 3.94
N TYR A 15 -14.96 -3.10 5.18
CA TYR A 15 -14.42 -4.17 6.01
C TYR A 15 -15.39 -4.59 7.12
N SER A 16 -16.62 -4.97 6.75
CA SER A 16 -17.51 -5.65 7.70
C SER A 16 -16.92 -7.04 8.04
N ARG A 17 -16.76 -7.36 9.34
CA ARG A 17 -16.32 -8.70 9.80
C ARG A 17 -17.08 -9.80 9.05
N SER A 18 -16.31 -10.73 8.46
CA SER A 18 -16.76 -11.63 7.40
C SER A 18 -18.09 -12.34 7.70
N ALA A 19 -18.90 -12.55 6.67
CA ALA A 19 -20.12 -13.35 6.74
C ALA A 19 -19.88 -14.81 7.19
N ASN A 20 -18.64 -15.31 7.12
CA ASN A 20 -18.29 -16.65 7.56
C ASN A 20 -18.10 -16.76 9.07
N ASP A 21 -17.57 -15.72 9.73
CA ASP A 21 -17.58 -15.62 11.19
C ASP A 21 -19.03 -15.52 11.72
N GLN A 22 -19.94 -14.95 10.92
CA GLN A 22 -21.37 -14.85 11.24
C GLN A 22 -22.07 -16.21 11.22
N LEU A 23 -21.83 -17.07 10.22
CA LEU A 23 -22.38 -18.43 10.21
C LEU A 23 -21.81 -19.29 11.34
N LEU A 24 -20.52 -19.15 11.66
CA LEU A 24 -19.89 -19.87 12.77
C LEU A 24 -20.37 -19.38 14.15
N GLU A 25 -20.58 -18.08 14.35
CA GLU A 25 -21.19 -17.54 15.59
C GLU A 25 -22.66 -17.92 15.74
N ILE A 26 -23.46 -17.81 14.67
CA ILE A 26 -24.87 -18.20 14.66
C ILE A 26 -25.02 -19.70 14.91
N ASN A 27 -24.14 -20.53 14.35
CA ASN A 27 -24.12 -21.96 14.64
C ASN A 27 -23.66 -22.28 16.07
N ARG A 28 -22.72 -21.50 16.64
CA ARG A 28 -22.31 -21.64 18.05
C ARG A 28 -23.39 -21.19 19.03
N SER A 29 -24.16 -20.16 18.72
CA SER A 29 -25.28 -19.69 19.56
C SER A 29 -26.52 -20.60 19.43
N ASN A 30 -26.78 -21.16 18.25
CA ASN A 30 -27.89 -22.09 18.02
C ASN A 30 -27.65 -23.51 18.53
N ALA A 31 -26.40 -24.00 18.57
CA ALA A 31 -26.10 -25.34 19.10
C ALA A 31 -26.45 -25.51 20.60
N ASN A 32 -26.54 -24.41 21.36
CA ASN A 32 -26.93 -24.42 22.76
C ASN A 32 -28.43 -24.17 23.01
N LEU A 33 -29.20 -23.76 21.98
CA LEU A 33 -30.63 -23.48 22.10
C LEU A 33 -31.49 -24.77 22.13
N LEU A 34 -31.02 -25.86 21.52
CA LEU A 34 -31.74 -27.15 21.51
C LEU A 34 -31.42 -28.06 22.72
N ARG A 35 -30.50 -27.65 23.61
CA ARG A 35 -30.06 -28.48 24.75
C ARG A 35 -30.41 -27.95 26.15
N ARG A 36 -31.09 -26.81 26.27
CA ARG A 36 -31.42 -26.24 27.60
C ARG A 36 -32.90 -26.45 27.96
N LYS A 37 -33.16 -27.42 28.83
CA LYS A 37 -34.36 -27.42 29.69
C LYS A 37 -34.39 -26.09 30.43
N GLN A 38 -35.51 -25.36 30.35
CA GLN A 38 -35.73 -24.15 31.14
C GLN A 38 -35.58 -24.48 32.63
N VAL A 39 -34.60 -23.85 33.28
CA VAL A 39 -34.50 -23.82 34.74
C VAL A 39 -35.23 -22.57 35.20
N MET A 40 -36.34 -22.78 35.90
CA MET A 40 -37.11 -21.73 36.56
C MET A 40 -36.20 -21.08 37.61
N ASN A 41 -35.82 -19.80 37.40
CA ASN A 41 -34.94 -18.93 38.21
C ASN A 41 -33.59 -18.48 37.57
N GLU A 42 -33.31 -18.76 36.30
CA GLU A 42 -32.29 -17.97 35.59
C GLU A 42 -32.89 -16.65 35.09
N THR A 43 -32.57 -15.53 35.73
CA THR A 43 -32.68 -14.21 35.12
C THR A 43 -31.68 -14.12 33.95
N GLN A 44 -32.04 -14.67 32.80
CA GLN A 44 -31.28 -14.48 31.56
C GLN A 44 -31.43 -13.03 31.07
N THR A 45 -30.52 -12.16 31.48
CA THR A 45 -30.34 -10.81 30.91
C THR A 45 -29.44 -10.81 29.66
N ARG A 46 -29.44 -11.89 28.89
CA ARG A 46 -28.83 -11.91 27.54
C ARG A 46 -29.76 -12.60 26.55
N GLY A 47 -30.89 -11.96 26.31
CA GLY A 47 -31.75 -12.25 25.16
C GLY A 47 -31.15 -11.73 23.83
N PRO A 48 -31.89 -11.84 22.71
CA PRO A 48 -31.51 -11.39 21.35
C PRO A 48 -31.15 -9.90 21.17
N ALA A 49 -30.99 -9.15 22.27
CA ALA A 49 -30.77 -7.71 22.31
C ALA A 49 -29.35 -7.26 21.93
N ASP A 50 -28.37 -8.17 21.88
CA ASP A 50 -26.97 -7.84 21.60
C ASP A 50 -26.67 -7.61 20.10
N ASN A 51 -27.66 -7.82 19.22
CA ASN A 51 -27.55 -7.55 17.78
C ASN A 51 -27.87 -6.08 17.39
N SER A 52 -28.44 -5.29 18.31
CA SER A 52 -28.90 -3.92 18.03
C SER A 52 -27.75 -2.99 17.60
N SER A 53 -26.61 -3.08 18.28
CA SER A 53 -25.39 -2.32 17.97
C SER A 53 -24.81 -2.70 16.60
N ARG A 54 -24.88 -3.99 16.24
CA ARG A 54 -24.37 -4.55 14.98
C ARG A 54 -25.25 -4.15 13.79
N VAL A 55 -26.57 -4.22 13.94
CA VAL A 55 -27.54 -3.71 12.94
C VAL A 55 -27.39 -2.21 12.74
N MET A 56 -27.20 -1.44 13.82
CA MET A 56 -26.93 -0.01 13.75
C MET A 56 -25.63 0.29 12.99
N HIS A 57 -24.58 -0.52 13.19
CA HIS A 57 -23.32 -0.38 12.46
C HIS A 57 -23.50 -0.67 10.96
N MET A 58 -24.23 -1.72 10.59
CA MET A 58 -24.51 -2.03 9.19
C MET A 58 -25.33 -0.93 8.51
N ALA A 59 -26.33 -0.38 9.20
CA ALA A 59 -27.10 0.75 8.69
C ALA A 59 -26.23 2.01 8.49
N LYS A 60 -25.30 2.27 9.42
CA LYS A 60 -24.33 3.38 9.29
C LYS A 60 -23.35 3.14 8.14
N ALA A 61 -22.78 1.94 8.03
CA ALA A 61 -21.91 1.53 6.93
C ALA A 61 -22.61 1.70 5.57
N GLY A 62 -23.87 1.27 5.43
CA GLY A 62 -24.65 1.44 4.21
C GLY A 62 -24.89 2.91 3.83
N ARG A 63 -25.08 3.80 4.82
CA ARG A 63 -25.16 5.25 4.56
C ARG A 63 -23.83 5.82 4.08
N VAL A 64 -22.72 5.41 4.70
CA VAL A 64 -21.38 5.83 4.29
C VAL A 64 -21.07 5.33 2.88
N GLN A 65 -21.37 4.07 2.55
CA GLN A 65 -21.27 3.54 1.19
C GLN A 65 -22.10 4.35 0.19
N SER A 66 -23.32 4.75 0.58
CA SER A 66 -24.19 5.56 -0.28
C SER A 66 -23.64 6.97 -0.54
N GLU A 67 -22.99 7.61 0.44
CA GLU A 67 -22.35 8.91 0.19
C GLU A 67 -21.07 8.76 -0.63
N ILE A 68 -20.29 7.70 -0.39
CA ILE A 68 -19.10 7.38 -1.20
C ILE A 68 -19.50 7.17 -2.66
N ALA A 69 -20.61 6.48 -2.94
CA ALA A 69 -21.10 6.26 -4.28
C ALA A 69 -21.48 7.55 -5.05
N LYS A 70 -21.73 8.67 -4.34
CA LYS A 70 -22.01 9.97 -4.97
C LYS A 70 -20.75 10.76 -5.32
N LEU A 71 -19.59 10.38 -4.76
CA LEU A 71 -18.33 11.03 -5.08
C LEU A 71 -17.95 10.78 -6.55
N PRO A 72 -17.18 11.66 -7.19
CA PRO A 72 -16.55 11.38 -8.47
C PRO A 72 -15.73 10.09 -8.45
N GLU A 73 -15.69 9.36 -9.57
CA GLU A 73 -15.03 8.04 -9.68
C GLU A 73 -13.58 8.07 -9.16
N HIS A 74 -12.82 9.12 -9.47
CA HIS A 74 -11.44 9.25 -9.01
C HIS A 74 -11.30 9.41 -7.49
N LEU A 75 -12.25 10.08 -6.82
CA LEU A 75 -12.26 10.19 -5.35
C LEU A 75 -12.71 8.88 -4.70
N GLN A 76 -13.64 8.15 -5.34
CA GLN A 76 -13.98 6.78 -4.91
C GLN A 76 -12.76 5.86 -5.01
N ALA A 77 -12.10 5.84 -6.16
CA ALA A 77 -10.89 5.04 -6.39
C ALA A 77 -9.78 5.42 -5.41
N PHE A 78 -9.51 6.71 -5.25
CA PHE A 78 -8.54 7.21 -4.27
C PHE A 78 -8.86 6.76 -2.84
N GLY A 79 -10.09 6.96 -2.37
CA GLY A 79 -10.47 6.55 -1.02
C GLY A 79 -10.48 5.03 -0.82
N MET A 80 -10.85 4.26 -1.85
CA MET A 80 -10.72 2.80 -1.83
C MET A 80 -9.26 2.35 -1.72
N TYR A 81 -8.35 2.98 -2.46
CA TYR A 81 -6.93 2.67 -2.37
C TYR A 81 -6.33 3.07 -1.01
N CYS A 82 -6.69 4.24 -0.49
CA CYS A 82 -6.10 4.75 0.76
C CYS A 82 -6.71 4.14 2.02
N TRP A 83 -8.04 3.94 2.09
CA TRP A 83 -8.73 3.59 3.34
C TRP A 83 -9.46 2.26 3.30
N ALA A 84 -9.68 1.68 2.12
CA ALA A 84 -10.23 0.33 1.98
C ALA A 84 -9.41 -0.56 1.02
N PRO A 85 -8.07 -0.61 1.17
CA PRO A 85 -7.19 -1.36 0.27
C PRO A 85 -7.55 -2.84 0.29
N LYS A 86 -8.13 -3.41 -0.79
CA LYS A 86 -8.56 -4.81 -0.82
C LYS A 86 -7.35 -5.73 -0.66
N GLU A 87 -7.49 -6.89 -0.01
CA GLU A 87 -6.41 -7.89 0.20
C GLU A 87 -5.64 -8.34 -1.07
N GLN A 88 -6.07 -7.92 -2.26
CA GLN A 88 -5.22 -7.92 -3.46
C GLN A 88 -3.93 -7.11 -3.32
N ASP A 89 -3.79 -6.29 -2.26
CA ASP A 89 -2.58 -5.60 -1.83
C ASP A 89 -1.52 -6.49 -1.16
N SER A 90 -1.79 -7.79 -0.96
CA SER A 90 -0.70 -8.73 -0.76
C SER A 90 -0.04 -8.97 -2.12
N LEU A 91 1.04 -8.24 -2.35
CA LEU A 91 2.27 -8.53 -3.09
C LEU A 91 2.26 -9.81 -3.94
N PRO A 92 3.00 -9.85 -5.07
CA PRO A 92 3.31 -11.06 -5.81
C PRO A 92 3.35 -12.27 -4.87
N THR A 93 2.39 -13.20 -5.01
CA THR A 93 2.43 -14.44 -4.22
C THR A 93 3.85 -15.03 -4.35
N TYR A 94 4.36 -15.80 -3.39
CA TYR A 94 5.72 -16.37 -3.47
C TYR A 94 6.07 -16.95 -4.86
N LYS A 95 5.06 -17.49 -5.56
CA LYS A 95 5.10 -17.89 -6.97
C LYS A 95 5.57 -16.78 -7.94
N HIS A 96 4.99 -15.59 -7.89
CA HIS A 96 5.33 -14.49 -8.77
C HIS A 96 6.70 -13.86 -8.45
N HIS A 97 7.16 -13.91 -7.19
CA HIS A 97 8.57 -13.56 -6.87
C HIS A 97 9.58 -14.50 -7.54
N ASN A 98 9.29 -15.80 -7.59
CA ASN A 98 10.17 -16.77 -8.26
C ASN A 98 10.15 -16.59 -9.78
N GLU A 99 9.00 -16.26 -10.37
CA GLU A 99 8.90 -15.94 -11.80
C GLU A 99 9.78 -14.73 -12.16
N ILE A 100 9.70 -13.65 -11.38
CA ILE A 100 10.54 -12.46 -11.56
C ILE A 100 12.02 -12.79 -11.35
N ALA A 101 12.36 -13.57 -10.32
CA ALA A 101 13.73 -13.98 -10.07
C ALA A 101 14.29 -14.83 -11.22
N ASN A 102 13.48 -15.73 -11.80
CA ASN A 102 13.88 -16.54 -12.95
C ASN A 102 14.07 -15.69 -14.21
N ALA A 103 13.18 -14.74 -14.48
CA ALA A 103 13.31 -13.80 -15.59
C ALA A 103 14.60 -12.97 -15.44
N LEU A 104 14.86 -12.43 -14.25
CA LEU A 104 16.10 -11.69 -13.95
C LEU A 104 17.35 -12.57 -14.09
N ALA A 105 17.29 -13.84 -13.67
CA ALA A 105 18.42 -14.76 -13.82
C ALA A 105 18.69 -15.06 -15.30
N GLN A 106 17.66 -15.15 -16.14
CA GLN A 106 17.80 -15.30 -17.58
C GLN A 106 18.42 -14.05 -18.22
N GLU A 107 17.93 -12.86 -17.87
CA GLU A 107 18.51 -11.58 -18.32
C GLU A 107 20.01 -11.48 -17.96
N VAL A 108 20.37 -11.86 -16.72
CA VAL A 108 21.78 -11.88 -16.29
C VAL A 108 22.59 -12.91 -17.08
N LYS A 109 22.03 -14.08 -17.40
CA LYS A 109 22.70 -15.10 -18.22
C LYS A 109 23.00 -14.59 -19.62
N GLU A 110 22.07 -13.88 -20.23
CA GLU A 110 22.21 -13.33 -21.58
C GLU A 110 23.23 -12.19 -21.61
N LYS A 111 23.21 -11.31 -20.61
CA LYS A 111 24.08 -10.14 -20.56
C LYS A 111 25.48 -10.39 -19.99
N PHE A 112 25.62 -11.33 -19.06
CA PHE A 112 26.86 -11.67 -18.35
C PHE A 112 27.15 -13.18 -18.41
N PRO A 113 27.36 -13.74 -19.63
CA PRO A 113 27.43 -15.19 -19.83
C PRO A 113 28.64 -15.84 -19.12
N ARG A 114 29.77 -15.12 -19.02
CA ARG A 114 30.98 -15.64 -18.36
C ARG A 114 30.75 -15.78 -16.86
N GLU A 115 30.32 -14.70 -16.22
CA GLU A 115 30.05 -14.63 -14.79
C GLU A 115 28.96 -15.63 -14.39
N TYR A 116 27.91 -15.76 -15.22
CA TYR A 116 26.85 -16.74 -15.01
C TYR A 116 27.36 -18.18 -15.07
N ALA A 117 28.25 -18.50 -16.02
CA ALA A 117 28.83 -19.83 -16.16
C ALA A 117 29.75 -20.20 -14.98
N TYR A 118 30.55 -19.25 -14.48
CA TYR A 118 31.46 -19.49 -13.36
C TYR A 118 30.75 -19.48 -12.00
N TYR A 119 29.63 -18.76 -11.86
CA TYR A 119 29.02 -18.48 -10.56
C TYR A 119 27.50 -18.65 -10.54
N THR A 120 26.96 -19.66 -11.23
CA THR A 120 25.51 -19.88 -11.40
C THR A 120 24.70 -19.81 -10.10
N SER A 121 25.15 -20.49 -9.04
CA SER A 121 24.46 -20.48 -7.74
C SER A 121 24.53 -19.12 -7.04
N ARG A 122 25.67 -18.41 -7.16
CA ARG A 122 25.84 -17.08 -6.56
C ARG A 122 25.04 -16.02 -7.28
N VAL A 123 24.88 -16.09 -8.59
CA VAL A 123 24.00 -15.17 -9.34
C VAL A 123 22.57 -15.24 -8.81
N SER A 124 22.05 -16.45 -8.57
CA SER A 124 20.71 -16.62 -7.99
C SER A 124 20.59 -15.99 -6.60
N ILE A 125 21.63 -16.11 -5.76
CA ILE A 125 21.71 -15.43 -4.47
C ILE A 125 21.71 -13.91 -4.66
N VAL A 126 22.45 -13.37 -5.62
CA VAL A 126 22.45 -11.92 -5.93
C VAL A 126 21.05 -11.46 -6.31
N VAL A 127 20.43 -12.11 -7.30
CA VAL A 127 19.08 -11.76 -7.79
C VAL A 127 18.07 -11.73 -6.65
N LEU A 128 18.01 -12.79 -5.85
CA LEU A 128 17.05 -12.89 -4.75
C LEU A 128 17.27 -11.81 -3.67
N ASN A 129 18.52 -11.53 -3.30
CA ASN A 129 18.80 -10.51 -2.28
C ASN A 129 18.59 -9.09 -2.80
N VAL A 130 18.90 -8.81 -4.08
CA VAL A 130 18.57 -7.53 -4.72
C VAL A 130 17.06 -7.34 -4.78
N LEU A 131 16.30 -8.37 -5.18
CA LEU A 131 14.85 -8.33 -5.23
C LEU A 131 14.25 -8.04 -3.85
N LYS A 132 14.69 -8.77 -2.81
CA LYS A 132 14.27 -8.54 -1.42
C LYS A 132 14.59 -7.11 -0.95
N TYR A 133 15.80 -6.63 -1.25
CA TYR A 133 16.24 -5.29 -0.90
C TYR A 133 15.34 -4.21 -1.53
N GLU A 134 15.08 -4.27 -2.84
CA GLU A 134 14.25 -3.27 -3.51
C GLU A 134 12.77 -3.37 -3.10
N PHE A 135 12.30 -4.56 -2.78
CA PHE A 135 10.96 -4.77 -2.26
C PHE A 135 10.76 -4.17 -0.86
N GLU A 136 11.75 -4.30 0.01
CA GLU A 136 11.72 -3.64 1.32
C GLU A 136 11.71 -2.11 1.16
N ARG A 137 12.47 -1.56 0.20
CA ARG A 137 12.44 -0.12 -0.11
C ARG A 137 11.10 0.34 -0.65
N ASP A 138 10.45 -0.44 -1.50
CA ASP A 138 9.15 -0.08 -2.06
C ASP A 138 8.06 -0.01 -0.99
N LYS A 139 8.18 -0.83 0.05
CA LYS A 139 7.37 -0.76 1.27
C LYS A 139 7.77 0.36 2.23
N GLY A 140 8.74 1.19 1.85
CA GLY A 140 9.32 2.25 2.70
C GLY A 140 10.06 1.77 3.94
N ARG A 141 10.41 0.47 4.01
CA ARG A 141 11.35 -0.03 5.01
C ARG A 141 12.76 0.40 4.60
N LYS A 142 13.60 0.68 5.58
CA LYS A 142 15.04 0.89 5.33
C LYS A 142 15.74 -0.47 5.37
N PRO A 143 16.00 -1.11 4.22
CA PRO A 143 16.76 -2.35 4.23
C PRO A 143 18.20 -2.10 4.69
N GLN A 144 18.86 -3.16 5.14
CA GLN A 144 20.31 -3.14 5.30
C GLN A 144 21.00 -2.90 3.96
N ASN A 145 22.21 -2.33 3.99
CA ASN A 145 22.98 -2.11 2.78
C ASN A 145 23.17 -3.44 2.03
N ILE A 146 22.81 -3.43 0.74
CA ILE A 146 22.84 -4.62 -0.11
C ILE A 146 24.20 -5.32 -0.11
N ASP A 147 25.30 -4.56 -0.04
CA ASP A 147 26.65 -5.11 0.02
C ASP A 147 26.88 -5.92 1.32
N ILE A 148 26.26 -5.51 2.42
CA ILE A 148 26.34 -6.20 3.72
C ILE A 148 25.48 -7.47 3.67
N THR A 149 24.27 -7.38 3.12
CA THR A 149 23.37 -8.53 2.98
C THR A 149 24.00 -9.62 2.09
N LEU A 150 24.59 -9.22 0.97
CA LEU A 150 25.30 -10.12 0.06
C LEU A 150 26.59 -10.68 0.68
N ALA A 151 27.35 -9.85 1.39
CA ALA A 151 28.53 -10.30 2.14
C ALA A 151 28.20 -11.41 3.13
N GLY A 152 27.13 -11.24 3.90
CA GLY A 152 26.62 -12.27 4.81
C GLY A 152 26.16 -13.53 4.08
N ALA A 153 25.34 -13.39 3.04
CA ALA A 153 24.80 -14.52 2.28
C ALA A 153 25.87 -15.33 1.53
N MET A 154 26.99 -14.69 1.14
CA MET A 154 28.08 -15.32 0.40
C MET A 154 29.31 -15.65 1.26
N ALA A 155 29.29 -15.33 2.55
CA ALA A 155 30.45 -15.41 3.45
C ALA A 155 31.71 -14.73 2.87
N MET A 156 31.54 -13.50 2.35
CA MET A 156 32.60 -12.72 1.70
C MET A 156 32.72 -11.32 2.30
N PRO A 157 33.93 -10.69 2.30
CA PRO A 157 34.07 -9.29 2.68
C PRO A 157 33.30 -8.34 1.75
N LYS A 158 32.70 -7.27 2.31
CA LYS A 158 31.87 -6.31 1.55
C LYS A 158 32.57 -5.72 0.32
N ASP A 159 33.87 -5.42 0.44
CA ASP A 159 34.62 -4.75 -0.63
C ASP A 159 34.84 -5.69 -1.83
N LYS A 160 35.03 -6.99 -1.54
CA LYS A 160 35.08 -8.04 -2.57
C LYS A 160 33.74 -8.25 -3.23
N VAL A 161 32.64 -8.19 -2.47
CA VAL A 161 31.28 -8.26 -3.02
C VAL A 161 31.05 -7.12 -4.00
N ARG A 162 31.36 -5.88 -3.60
CA ARG A 162 31.16 -4.70 -4.45
C ARG A 162 32.00 -4.79 -5.73
N ALA A 163 33.28 -5.19 -5.62
CA ALA A 163 34.16 -5.33 -6.77
C ALA A 163 33.68 -6.41 -7.75
N GLN A 164 33.24 -7.56 -7.24
CA GLN A 164 32.84 -8.70 -8.07
C GLN A 164 31.43 -8.55 -8.64
N TRP A 165 30.47 -8.05 -7.85
CA TRP A 165 29.04 -8.11 -8.18
C TRP A 165 28.41 -6.75 -8.48
N GLY A 166 29.13 -5.64 -8.26
CA GLY A 166 28.55 -4.29 -8.38
C GLY A 166 27.92 -4.00 -9.75
N HIS A 167 28.51 -4.50 -10.84
CA HIS A 167 27.96 -4.32 -12.18
C HIS A 167 26.68 -5.15 -12.42
N ILE A 168 26.63 -6.40 -11.93
CA ILE A 168 25.44 -7.26 -12.00
C ILE A 168 24.32 -6.69 -11.12
N VAL A 169 24.64 -6.27 -9.90
CA VAL A 169 23.69 -5.60 -8.99
C VAL A 169 23.11 -4.36 -9.66
N LYS A 170 23.95 -3.50 -10.26
CA LYS A 170 23.48 -2.31 -10.97
C LYS A 170 22.54 -2.67 -12.12
N HIS A 171 22.83 -3.72 -12.88
CA HIS A 171 21.98 -4.17 -13.97
C HIS A 171 20.63 -4.69 -13.46
N ILE A 172 20.62 -5.61 -12.50
CA ILE A 172 19.40 -6.18 -11.91
C ILE A 172 18.51 -5.07 -11.34
N ARG A 173 19.08 -4.10 -10.64
CA ARG A 173 18.33 -2.95 -10.12
C ARG A 173 17.69 -2.12 -11.25
N GLY A 174 18.38 -1.98 -12.38
CA GLY A 174 17.82 -1.35 -13.58
C GLY A 174 16.60 -2.12 -14.10
N CYS A 175 16.73 -3.44 -14.27
CA CYS A 175 15.62 -4.30 -14.70
C CYS A 175 14.44 -4.23 -13.72
N ILE A 176 14.69 -4.28 -12.41
CA ILE A 176 13.62 -4.18 -11.39
C ILE A 176 12.91 -2.83 -11.49
N ARG A 177 13.66 -1.73 -11.61
CA ARG A 177 13.07 -0.40 -11.77
C ARG A 177 12.15 -0.38 -12.99
N ASP A 178 12.60 -0.90 -14.12
CA ASP A 178 11.86 -0.88 -15.37
C ASP A 178 10.62 -1.82 -15.30
N MET A 179 10.73 -2.99 -14.65
CA MET A 179 9.59 -3.87 -14.39
C MET A 179 8.55 -3.26 -13.45
N GLN A 180 8.99 -2.51 -12.44
CA GLN A 180 8.11 -1.79 -11.51
C GLN A 180 7.31 -0.67 -12.19
N LEU A 181 7.71 -0.21 -13.37
CA LEU A 181 6.88 0.68 -14.20
C LEU A 181 5.65 -0.04 -14.76
N ALA A 182 5.74 -1.36 -14.95
CA ALA A 182 4.71 -2.17 -15.60
C ALA A 182 3.77 -2.91 -14.64
N THR A 183 4.07 -2.97 -13.33
CA THR A 183 3.41 -3.89 -12.38
C THR A 183 2.37 -3.28 -11.45
N ASP A 184 2.09 -1.97 -11.54
CA ASP A 184 1.02 -1.31 -10.78
C ASP A 184 -0.36 -1.69 -11.35
N SER A 185 -0.80 -2.92 -11.05
CA SER A 185 -2.03 -3.54 -11.57
C SER A 185 -3.31 -3.20 -10.77
N ASP A 186 -3.18 -2.42 -9.69
CA ASP A 186 -4.33 -1.99 -8.92
C ASP A 186 -5.17 -1.00 -9.75
N LYS A 187 -6.45 -1.35 -9.95
CA LYS A 187 -7.40 -0.55 -10.74
C LYS A 187 -7.62 0.82 -10.11
N ASN A 188 -7.75 0.90 -8.79
CA ASN A 188 -7.98 2.14 -8.08
C ASN A 188 -6.75 3.05 -8.13
N LEU A 189 -5.56 2.47 -7.96
CA LEU A 189 -4.29 3.17 -8.15
C LEU A 189 -4.16 3.70 -9.57
N SER A 190 -4.50 2.89 -10.58
CA SER A 190 -4.45 3.30 -12.00
C SER A 190 -5.39 4.46 -12.29
N ILE A 191 -6.63 4.41 -11.81
CA ILE A 191 -7.60 5.51 -11.94
C ILE A 191 -7.07 6.76 -11.23
N GLY A 192 -6.54 6.60 -10.01
CA GLY A 192 -5.94 7.68 -9.23
C GLY A 192 -4.80 8.37 -9.99
N ILE A 193 -3.87 7.58 -10.56
CA ILE A 193 -2.72 8.08 -11.34
C ILE A 193 -3.21 8.89 -12.54
N LEU A 194 -4.14 8.34 -13.33
CA LEU A 194 -4.63 9.02 -14.54
C LEU A 194 -5.27 10.38 -14.22
N HIS A 195 -6.11 10.42 -13.18
CA HIS A 195 -6.75 11.67 -12.77
C HIS A 195 -5.78 12.66 -12.12
N LEU A 196 -4.83 12.18 -11.33
CA LEU A 196 -3.81 13.02 -10.70
C LEU A 196 -2.95 13.70 -11.77
N LEU A 197 -2.52 12.94 -12.78
CA LEU A 197 -1.81 13.48 -13.93
C LEU A 197 -2.65 14.53 -14.66
N LYS A 198 -3.91 14.26 -14.95
CA LYS A 198 -4.80 15.21 -15.63
C LYS A 198 -4.95 16.52 -14.86
N VAL A 199 -5.15 16.45 -13.54
CA VAL A 199 -5.25 17.64 -12.68
C VAL A 199 -3.94 18.41 -12.69
N TRP A 200 -2.81 17.72 -12.55
CA TRP A 200 -1.49 18.33 -12.60
C TRP A 200 -1.19 19.00 -13.94
N GLN A 201 -1.49 18.36 -15.06
CA GLN A 201 -1.36 18.93 -16.41
C GLN A 201 -2.23 20.18 -16.57
N THR A 202 -3.45 20.17 -16.03
CA THR A 202 -4.35 21.33 -16.09
C THR A 202 -3.82 22.49 -15.26
N LYS A 203 -3.27 22.22 -14.07
CA LYS A 203 -2.70 23.24 -13.17
C LYS A 203 -1.40 23.84 -13.72
N THR A 204 -0.56 23.06 -14.39
CA THR A 204 0.78 23.47 -14.82
C THR A 204 0.90 23.82 -16.30
N GLY A 205 -0.02 23.34 -17.15
CA GLY A 205 0.07 23.44 -18.60
C GLY A 205 1.12 22.51 -19.23
N ALA A 206 1.82 21.68 -18.45
CA ALA A 206 2.86 20.78 -18.92
C ALA A 206 2.31 19.47 -19.49
N GLU A 207 3.02 18.88 -20.45
CA GLU A 207 2.69 17.55 -20.97
C GLU A 207 3.20 16.44 -20.04
N ALA A 208 2.36 15.45 -19.74
CA ALA A 208 2.73 14.33 -18.89
C ALA A 208 3.56 13.32 -19.69
N THR A 209 4.68 12.91 -19.11
CA THR A 209 5.52 11.82 -19.63
C THR A 209 5.42 10.58 -18.75
N GLU A 210 5.98 9.45 -19.18
CA GLU A 210 6.06 8.23 -18.38
C GLU A 210 6.71 8.47 -17.00
N LYS A 211 7.69 9.36 -16.91
CA LYS A 211 8.30 9.71 -15.61
C LYS A 211 7.31 10.38 -14.66
N HIS A 212 6.35 11.15 -15.18
CA HIS A 212 5.32 11.77 -14.38
C HIS A 212 4.33 10.73 -13.85
N SER A 213 4.00 9.68 -14.60
CA SER A 213 3.14 8.61 -14.09
C SER A 213 3.81 7.84 -12.95
N VAL A 214 5.13 7.66 -12.99
CA VAL A 214 5.91 7.11 -11.87
C VAL A 214 5.80 7.99 -10.64
N ILE A 215 5.99 9.31 -10.80
CA ILE A 215 5.86 10.25 -9.68
C ILE A 215 4.44 10.23 -9.11
N ALA A 216 3.41 10.20 -9.95
CA ALA A 216 2.02 10.11 -9.52
C ALA A 216 1.75 8.83 -8.72
N SER A 217 2.24 7.67 -9.18
CA SER A 217 2.14 6.40 -8.45
C SER A 217 2.83 6.48 -7.08
N LEU A 218 4.06 7.00 -7.04
CA LEU A 218 4.83 7.12 -5.79
C LEU A 218 4.22 8.15 -4.83
N ALA A 219 3.65 9.24 -5.33
CA ALA A 219 2.94 10.22 -4.52
C ALA A 219 1.70 9.59 -3.88
N LEU A 220 0.90 8.84 -4.65
CA LEU A 220 -0.27 8.10 -4.16
C LEU A 220 0.11 7.06 -3.11
N LYS A 221 1.14 6.25 -3.36
CA LYS A 221 1.65 5.24 -2.40
C LYS A 221 2.18 5.89 -1.12
N SER A 222 2.96 6.97 -1.26
CA SER A 222 3.48 7.71 -0.11
C SER A 222 2.35 8.31 0.70
N PHE A 223 1.37 8.94 0.03
CA PHE A 223 0.19 9.51 0.66
C PHE A 223 -0.60 8.44 1.41
N ALA A 224 -0.94 7.33 0.75
CA ALA A 224 -1.69 6.23 1.34
C ALA A 224 -0.98 5.70 2.59
N HIS A 225 0.34 5.51 2.57
CA HIS A 225 1.08 5.06 3.75
C HIS A 225 1.04 6.10 4.88
N THR A 226 1.33 7.38 4.58
CA THR A 226 1.27 8.43 5.60
C THR A 226 -0.14 8.56 6.17
N ASP A 227 -1.17 8.44 5.35
CA ASP A 227 -2.55 8.66 5.74
C ASP A 227 -3.18 7.43 6.44
N GLN A 228 -2.81 6.20 6.04
CA GLN A 228 -3.18 4.96 6.75
C GLN A 228 -2.55 4.88 8.14
N SER A 229 -1.37 5.48 8.35
CA SER A 229 -0.80 5.57 9.69
C SER A 229 -1.73 6.31 10.66
N TYR A 230 -2.54 7.26 10.18
CA TYR A 230 -3.59 7.91 10.98
C TYR A 230 -4.81 7.00 11.24
N LEU A 231 -5.08 6.02 10.38
CA LEU A 231 -6.23 5.12 10.50
C LEU A 231 -6.02 4.09 11.63
N PHE A 232 -4.78 3.63 11.84
CA PHE A 232 -4.44 2.61 12.84
C PHE A 232 -3.86 3.15 14.15
N SER A 233 -3.65 4.47 14.27
CA SER A 233 -3.20 5.13 15.50
C SER A 233 -4.33 5.56 16.43
N ALA A 234 -5.58 5.52 15.98
CA ALA A 234 -6.75 5.95 16.75
C ALA A 234 -7.23 4.86 17.72
N SER A 235 -6.52 4.68 18.84
CA SER A 235 -7.04 4.00 20.04
C SER A 235 -7.39 5.02 21.13
N GLU A 236 -8.34 4.69 22.00
CA GLU A 236 -8.95 5.58 23.03
C GLU A 236 -7.93 6.26 23.97
N GLU A 237 -6.70 5.74 24.07
CA GLU A 237 -5.57 6.40 24.71
C GLU A 237 -4.40 6.41 23.73
N ARG A 238 -3.97 7.59 23.22
CA ARG A 238 -2.56 8.02 23.01
C ARG A 238 -2.40 9.16 21.99
N GLU A 239 -1.25 9.79 22.16
CA GLU A 239 -0.70 11.03 21.62
C GLU A 239 -1.02 11.34 20.14
N PRO A 240 -1.13 12.64 19.78
CA PRO A 240 -1.31 13.06 18.41
C PRO A 240 -0.22 12.45 17.53
N VAL A 241 -0.64 11.79 16.44
CA VAL A 241 0.28 11.23 15.45
C VAL A 241 1.21 12.34 14.97
N THR A 242 2.46 12.25 15.38
CA THR A 242 3.53 13.10 14.87
C THR A 242 3.58 12.89 13.36
N HIS A 243 3.44 13.96 12.58
CA HIS A 243 3.47 13.92 11.12
C HIS A 243 4.56 12.96 10.63
N THR A 244 4.13 11.81 10.09
CA THR A 244 5.07 10.81 9.61
C THR A 244 5.81 11.40 8.42
N LYS A 245 7.13 11.29 8.42
CA LYS A 245 7.96 11.69 7.28
C LYS A 245 7.45 10.98 6.00
N PRO A 246 7.64 11.59 4.82
CA PRO A 246 7.30 10.95 3.55
C PRO A 246 7.87 9.53 3.50
N LEU A 247 7.09 8.60 2.94
CA LEU A 247 7.47 7.18 2.88
C LEU A 247 8.81 7.00 2.17
N TYR A 248 9.01 7.76 1.10
CA TYR A 248 10.13 7.63 0.20
C TYR A 248 11.16 8.73 0.43
N THR A 249 12.44 8.33 0.43
CA THR A 249 13.56 9.28 0.43
C THR A 249 13.75 9.88 -0.96
N GLN A 250 14.36 11.07 -1.05
CA GLN A 250 14.72 11.68 -2.34
C GLN A 250 15.63 10.77 -3.19
N GLU A 251 16.49 9.99 -2.54
CA GLU A 251 17.32 8.98 -3.21
C GLU A 251 16.46 7.89 -3.88
N TYR A 252 15.41 7.41 -3.20
CA TYR A 252 14.51 6.43 -3.79
C TYR A 252 13.70 7.01 -4.94
N LEU A 253 13.13 8.20 -4.76
CA LEU A 253 12.33 8.87 -5.78
C LEU A 253 13.16 9.14 -7.05
N SER A 254 14.37 9.69 -6.90
CA SER A 254 15.27 9.94 -8.02
C SER A 254 15.67 8.66 -8.75
N TRP A 255 15.97 7.58 -8.01
CA TRP A 255 16.26 6.28 -8.61
C TRP A 255 15.07 5.73 -9.41
N ARG A 256 13.84 5.81 -8.88
CA ARG A 256 12.62 5.32 -9.55
C ARG A 256 12.33 6.06 -10.85
N VAL A 257 12.54 7.37 -10.88
CA VAL A 257 12.39 8.18 -12.10
C VAL A 257 13.56 8.00 -13.08
N GLY A 258 14.66 7.39 -12.63
CA GLY A 258 15.86 7.19 -13.43
C GLY A 258 16.64 8.49 -13.65
N VAL A 259 16.65 9.37 -12.66
CA VAL A 259 17.44 10.62 -12.67
C VAL A 259 18.51 10.58 -11.58
N ALA A 260 19.66 11.21 -11.84
CA ALA A 260 20.68 11.36 -10.81
C ALA A 260 20.13 12.20 -9.65
N GLN A 261 20.50 11.85 -8.42
CA GLN A 261 20.05 12.58 -7.23
C GLN A 261 20.43 14.07 -7.28
N SER A 262 21.57 14.41 -7.87
CA SER A 262 21.99 15.81 -8.10
C SER A 262 21.02 16.59 -9.00
N ASN A 263 20.30 15.89 -9.87
CA ASN A 263 19.39 16.47 -10.84
C ASN A 263 17.95 16.51 -10.33
N TRP A 264 17.64 15.80 -9.23
CA TRP A 264 16.30 15.69 -8.67
C TRP A 264 15.64 17.07 -8.42
N LYS A 265 16.39 17.98 -7.81
CA LYS A 265 15.94 19.36 -7.57
C LYS A 265 16.05 20.23 -8.82
N ARG A 266 17.20 20.14 -9.50
CA ARG A 266 17.52 21.00 -10.65
C ARG A 266 16.52 20.84 -11.79
N ASP A 267 16.08 19.62 -12.05
CA ASP A 267 15.17 19.30 -13.15
C ASP A 267 13.68 19.37 -12.71
N GLY A 268 13.38 19.92 -11.52
CA GLY A 268 12.01 20.19 -11.06
C GLY A 268 11.23 18.98 -10.53
N TRP A 269 11.82 17.79 -10.45
CA TRP A 269 11.09 16.57 -10.02
C TRP A 269 10.60 16.61 -8.58
N GLN A 270 11.32 17.30 -7.69
CA GLN A 270 10.86 17.56 -6.34
C GLN A 270 9.55 18.34 -6.35
N ASP A 271 9.49 19.42 -7.14
CA ASP A 271 8.32 20.29 -7.22
C ASP A 271 7.11 19.54 -7.79
N VAL A 272 7.32 18.70 -8.80
CA VAL A 272 6.27 17.82 -9.36
C VAL A 272 5.70 16.89 -8.29
N PHE A 273 6.57 16.23 -7.51
CA PHE A 273 6.15 15.33 -6.43
C PHE A 273 5.37 16.08 -5.34
N GLU A 274 5.83 17.27 -4.94
CA GLU A 274 5.16 18.11 -3.95
C GLU A 274 3.81 18.62 -4.44
N GLN A 275 3.72 19.07 -5.70
CA GLN A 275 2.46 19.51 -6.33
C GLN A 275 1.44 18.37 -6.40
N MET A 276 1.85 17.17 -6.81
CA MET A 276 0.97 16.00 -6.85
C MET A 276 0.51 15.61 -5.44
N THR A 277 1.40 15.66 -4.44
CA THR A 277 1.02 15.44 -3.04
C THR A 277 0.02 16.49 -2.55
N GLY A 278 0.18 17.76 -2.96
CA GLY A 278 -0.79 18.83 -2.68
C GLY A 278 -2.19 18.51 -3.23
N VAL A 279 -2.30 18.05 -4.48
CA VAL A 279 -3.57 17.61 -5.07
C VAL A 279 -4.21 16.46 -4.28
N LEU A 280 -3.41 15.51 -3.80
CA LEU A 280 -3.92 14.39 -3.00
C LEU A 280 -4.46 14.84 -1.64
N ASN A 281 -3.85 15.85 -1.01
CA ASN A 281 -4.40 16.45 0.21
C ASN A 281 -5.77 17.10 -0.07
N GLU A 282 -5.90 17.89 -1.15
CA GLU A 282 -7.18 18.48 -1.57
C GLU A 282 -8.26 17.41 -1.80
N TRP A 283 -7.88 16.29 -2.44
CA TRP A 283 -8.78 15.14 -2.65
C TRP A 283 -9.23 14.50 -1.34
N ALA A 284 -8.31 14.31 -0.40
CA ALA A 284 -8.63 13.74 0.90
C ALA A 284 -9.59 14.65 1.69
N GLU A 285 -9.34 15.95 1.71
CA GLU A 285 -10.23 16.92 2.36
C GLU A 285 -11.64 16.87 1.75
N SER A 286 -11.74 16.87 0.42
CA SER A 286 -13.02 16.81 -0.30
C SER A 286 -13.79 15.50 -0.03
N ALA A 287 -13.11 14.36 -0.13
CA ALA A 287 -13.70 13.05 0.07
C ALA A 287 -14.18 12.85 1.52
N LEU A 288 -13.36 13.25 2.50
CA LEU A 288 -13.67 13.08 3.92
C LEU A 288 -14.73 14.07 4.41
N ALA A 289 -14.75 15.31 3.91
CA ALA A 289 -15.80 16.27 4.24
C ALA A 289 -17.19 15.75 3.86
N THR A 290 -17.30 15.05 2.72
CA THR A 290 -18.56 14.43 2.29
C THR A 290 -19.05 13.37 3.28
N ILE A 291 -18.13 12.60 3.86
CA ILE A 291 -18.45 11.55 4.84
C ILE A 291 -18.78 12.12 6.21
N LEU A 292 -18.09 13.17 6.66
CA LEU A 292 -18.40 13.85 7.93
C LEU A 292 -19.80 14.45 7.93
N ASN A 293 -20.32 14.83 6.77
CA ASN A 293 -21.65 15.43 6.61
C ASN A 293 -22.79 14.41 6.55
N VAL A 294 -22.52 13.11 6.70
CA VAL A 294 -23.57 12.07 6.73
C VAL A 294 -24.49 12.29 7.94
N LYS A 295 -25.75 12.71 7.70
CA LYS A 295 -26.72 12.99 8.76
C LYS A 295 -27.00 11.76 9.64
N GLY A 296 -26.98 11.97 10.97
CA GLY A 296 -27.37 10.96 11.98
C GLY A 296 -26.22 10.09 12.50
N LEU A 297 -24.97 10.50 12.28
CA LEU A 297 -23.81 9.96 13.01
C LEU A 297 -23.48 10.89 14.17
N PRO A 298 -23.16 10.35 15.36
CA PRO A 298 -22.76 11.19 16.49
C PRO A 298 -21.44 11.87 16.15
N THR A 299 -21.44 13.20 16.20
CA THR A 299 -20.23 14.06 16.28
C THR A 299 -19.59 13.91 17.65
#